data_AF-A0A2K8UB30-F1
#
_entry.id   AF-A0A2K8UB30-F1
#
_cell.length_a   1.000
_cell.length_b   1.000
_cell.length_c   1.000
_cell.angle_alpha   90.00
_cell.angle_beta   90.00
_cell.angle_gamma   90.00
#
_symmetry.space_group_name_H-M   'P 1'
#
loop_
_entity.id
_entity.type
_entity.pdbx_description
1 polymer ?
#
loop_
_entity_poly.entity_id
_entity_poly.type
_entity_poly.pdbx_seq_one_letter_code
_entity_poly.pdbx_strand_id
1 'polypeptide(L)'
;MIGKRDQLIQHIAASPSPVRTTDAALAVGLPPSPETFAALDLLLALSPEVSAFSDGWVASADTSDRRILGALRAYAQAHPERQIFRVAAALGHLSAQDQMTEQQLRELLSRTSEFQLLANAMIKRGS
;
A
#
# COMPACT_ATOMS: atom_id res chain seq x y z
N MET A 1 26.54 5.18 -9.09
CA MET A 1 25.80 4.45 -10.14
C MET A 1 24.73 3.65 -9.41
N ILE A 2 23.45 4.01 -9.57
CA ILE A 2 22.35 3.32 -8.88
C ILE A 2 22.18 1.94 -9.56
N GLY A 3 22.16 0.85 -8.78
CA GLY A 3 22.03 -0.50 -9.33
C GLY A 3 20.65 -0.72 -9.96
N LYS A 4 20.52 -1.66 -10.90
CA LYS A 4 19.23 -1.99 -11.55
C LYS A 4 18.15 -2.39 -10.54
N ARG A 5 18.54 -3.07 -9.45
CA ARG A 5 17.66 -3.37 -8.30
C ARG A 5 17.10 -2.10 -7.68
N ASP A 6 17.95 -1.13 -7.37
CA ASP A 6 17.54 0.10 -6.69
C ASP A 6 16.63 0.94 -7.59
N GLN A 7 16.89 0.97 -8.91
CA GLN A 7 16.01 1.60 -9.88
C GLN A 7 14.61 0.96 -9.90
N LEU A 8 14.55 -0.37 -9.81
CA LEU A 8 13.31 -1.14 -9.77
C LEU A 8 12.51 -0.82 -8.51
N ILE A 9 13.16 -0.84 -7.34
CA ILE A 9 12.52 -0.54 -6.05
C ILE A 9 12.04 0.92 -6.03
N GLN A 10 12.85 1.88 -6.51
CA GLN A 10 12.44 3.28 -6.61
C GLN A 10 11.24 3.46 -7.54
N HIS A 11 11.21 2.75 -8.67
CA HIS A 11 10.07 2.81 -9.59
C HIS A 11 8.78 2.27 -8.94
N ILE A 12 8.87 1.15 -8.23
CA ILE A 12 7.73 0.58 -7.51
C ILE A 12 7.26 1.50 -6.38
N ALA A 13 8.18 2.06 -5.60
CA ALA A 13 7.87 2.96 -4.50
C ALA A 13 7.29 4.31 -4.94
N ALA A 14 7.65 4.79 -6.14
CA ALA A 14 7.08 6.00 -6.71
C ALA A 14 5.69 5.78 -7.32
N SER A 15 5.25 4.54 -7.49
CA SER A 15 3.99 4.22 -8.18
C SER A 15 2.79 4.27 -7.22
N PRO A 16 1.73 5.04 -7.55
CA PRO A 16 0.51 5.11 -6.74
C PRO A 16 -0.34 3.83 -6.85
N SER A 17 -0.06 2.96 -7.83
CA SER A 17 -0.75 1.69 -8.07
C SER A 17 0.22 0.51 -8.05
N PRO A 18 -0.24 -0.73 -7.83
CA PRO A 18 0.62 -1.91 -7.97
C PRO A 18 1.28 -1.93 -9.35
N VAL A 19 2.58 -2.21 -9.38
CA VAL A 19 3.36 -2.28 -10.62
C VAL A 19 3.55 -3.73 -11.00
N ARG A 20 3.14 -4.10 -12.22
CA ARG A 20 3.37 -5.45 -12.73
C ARG A 20 4.84 -5.65 -13.05
N THR A 21 5.34 -6.87 -12.92
CA THR A 21 6.74 -7.23 -13.22
C THR A 21 7.14 -6.86 -14.64
N THR A 22 6.21 -7.00 -15.60
CA THR A 22 6.40 -6.58 -16.99
C THR A 22 6.66 -5.09 -17.12
N ASP A 23 5.89 -4.27 -16.42
CA ASP A 23 5.97 -2.81 -16.48
C ASP A 23 7.23 -2.32 -15.77
N ALA A 24 7.54 -2.94 -14.62
CA ALA A 24 8.77 -2.67 -13.88
C ALA A 24 10.02 -2.98 -14.72
N ALA A 25 10.04 -4.11 -15.44
CA ALA A 25 11.14 -4.49 -16.32
C ALA A 25 11.37 -3.47 -17.44
N LEU A 26 10.28 -3.02 -18.08
CA LEU A 26 10.34 -2.01 -19.14
C LEU A 26 10.84 -0.66 -18.59
N ALA A 27 10.38 -0.25 -17.40
CA ALA A 27 10.79 1.00 -16.76
C ALA A 27 12.29 1.05 -16.44
N VAL A 28 12.90 -0.08 -16.10
CA VAL A 28 14.35 -0.16 -15.87
C VAL A 28 15.15 -0.59 -17.10
N GLY A 29 14.52 -0.69 -18.28
CA GLY A 29 15.17 -1.03 -19.54
C GLY A 29 15.75 -2.44 -19.58
N LEU A 30 15.08 -3.41 -18.94
CA LEU A 30 15.41 -4.83 -19.03
C LEU A 30 14.67 -5.47 -20.21
N PRO A 31 15.27 -6.49 -20.86
CA PRO A 31 14.66 -7.14 -22.01
C PRO A 31 13.36 -7.86 -21.61
N PRO A 32 12.28 -7.75 -22.41
CA PRO A 32 11.02 -8.42 -22.12
C PRO A 32 11.09 -9.91 -22.49
N SER A 33 11.79 -10.71 -21.69
CA SER A 33 11.88 -12.16 -21.84
C SER A 33 11.24 -12.88 -20.63
N PRO A 34 10.70 -14.10 -20.81
CA PRO A 34 10.16 -14.89 -19.71
C PRO A 34 11.17 -15.13 -18.59
N GLU A 35 12.43 -15.37 -18.92
CA GLU A 35 13.53 -15.57 -17.96
C GLU A 35 13.80 -14.29 -17.16
N THR A 36 13.74 -13.13 -17.84
CA THR A 36 13.92 -11.83 -17.19
C THR A 36 12.80 -11.55 -16.21
N PHE A 37 11.55 -11.82 -16.59
CA PHE A 37 10.41 -11.64 -15.68
C PHE A 37 10.48 -12.59 -14.49
N ALA A 38 10.81 -13.87 -14.71
CA ALA A 38 10.96 -14.84 -13.62
C ALA A 38 12.09 -14.44 -12.64
N ALA A 39 13.21 -13.95 -13.15
CA ALA A 39 14.31 -13.46 -12.31
C ALA A 39 13.91 -12.22 -11.51
N LEU A 40 13.13 -11.30 -12.10
CA LEU A 40 12.62 -10.11 -11.41
C LEU A 40 11.58 -10.48 -10.35
N ASP A 41 10.66 -11.39 -10.64
CA ASP A 41 9.69 -11.88 -9.66
C ASP A 41 10.39 -12.50 -8.45
N LEU A 42 11.41 -13.33 -8.68
CA LEU A 42 12.24 -13.89 -7.60
C LEU A 42 12.96 -12.81 -6.81
N LEU A 43 13.56 -11.81 -7.48
CA LEU A 43 14.27 -10.72 -6.83
C LEU A 43 13.33 -9.87 -5.97
N LEU A 44 12.15 -9.53 -6.49
CA LEU A 44 11.14 -8.75 -5.79
C LEU A 44 10.53 -9.54 -4.63
N ALA A 45 10.26 -10.83 -4.81
CA ALA A 45 9.76 -11.70 -3.75
C ALA A 45 10.71 -11.82 -2.55
N LEU A 46 12.03 -11.70 -2.79
CA LEU A 46 13.05 -11.77 -1.75
C LEU A 46 13.43 -10.39 -1.18
N SER A 47 12.90 -9.30 -1.75
CA SER A 47 13.25 -7.94 -1.33
C SER A 47 12.32 -7.47 -0.21
N PRO A 48 12.83 -7.09 0.99
CA PRO A 48 11.98 -6.61 2.08
C PRO A 48 11.31 -5.26 1.80
N GLU A 49 11.83 -4.48 0.85
CA GLU A 49 11.38 -3.13 0.52
C GLU A 49 10.09 -3.12 -0.33
N VAL A 50 9.72 -4.25 -0.93
CA VAL A 50 8.51 -4.40 -1.72
C VAL A 50 7.70 -5.61 -1.25
N SER A 51 6.41 -5.57 -1.52
CA SER A 51 5.48 -6.64 -1.19
C SER A 51 4.56 -6.90 -2.37
N ALA A 52 4.21 -8.16 -2.58
CA ALA A 52 3.18 -8.53 -3.54
C ALA A 52 1.81 -8.06 -3.02
N PHE A 53 1.06 -7.35 -3.87
CA PHE A 53 -0.29 -6.90 -3.56
C PHE A 53 -1.18 -7.01 -4.80
N SER A 54 -2.19 -7.87 -4.72
CA SER A 54 -3.06 -8.22 -5.85
C SER A 54 -2.24 -8.78 -7.02
N ASP A 55 -2.29 -8.16 -8.20
CA ASP A 55 -1.60 -8.58 -9.42
C ASP A 55 -0.26 -7.86 -9.67
N GLY A 56 0.29 -7.16 -8.68
CA GLY A 56 1.55 -6.43 -8.84
C GLY A 56 2.33 -6.22 -7.54
N TRP A 57 3.39 -5.42 -7.64
CA TRP A 57 4.31 -5.08 -6.57
C TRP A 57 4.07 -3.66 -6.07
N VAL A 58 4.19 -3.48 -4.77
CA VAL A 58 4.11 -2.17 -4.10
C VAL A 58 5.24 -2.05 -3.09
N ALA A 59 5.57 -0.84 -2.66
CA ALA A 59 6.49 -0.68 -1.53
C ALA A 59 5.91 -1.35 -0.27
N SER A 60 6.74 -2.02 0.52
CA SER A 60 6.29 -2.71 1.74
C SER A 60 5.67 -1.76 2.76
N ALA A 61 6.18 -0.53 2.85
CA ALA A 61 5.55 0.52 3.66
C ALA A 61 4.11 0.81 3.18
N ASP A 62 3.93 0.89 1.86
CA ASP A 62 2.61 1.13 1.26
C ASP A 62 1.66 -0.05 1.41
N THR A 63 2.14 -1.29 1.61
CA THR A 63 1.21 -2.41 1.84
C THR A 63 0.43 -2.26 3.14
N SER A 64 1.03 -1.71 4.21
CA SER A 64 0.30 -1.50 5.47
C SER A 64 -0.67 -0.33 5.32
N ASP A 65 -0.20 0.78 4.74
CA ASP A 65 -1.02 1.96 4.42
C ASP A 65 -2.25 1.58 3.57
N ARG A 66 -2.04 0.81 2.49
CA ARG A 66 -3.11 0.33 1.60
C ARG A 66 -4.05 -0.66 2.28
N ARG A 67 -3.54 -1.55 3.14
CA ARG A 67 -4.38 -2.46 3.94
C ARG A 67 -5.27 -1.69 4.90
N ILE A 68 -4.73 -0.69 5.58
CA ILE A 68 -5.47 0.18 6.49
C ILE A 68 -6.52 0.99 5.75
N LEU A 69 -6.15 1.68 4.67
CA LEU A 69 -7.10 2.41 3.82
C LEU A 69 -8.17 1.48 3.23
N GLY A 70 -7.79 0.28 2.79
CA GLY A 70 -8.70 -0.74 2.30
C GLY A 70 -9.71 -1.18 3.37
N ALA A 71 -9.26 -1.42 4.60
CA ALA A 71 -10.13 -1.76 5.72
C ALA A 71 -11.09 -0.62 6.08
N LEU A 72 -10.62 0.63 6.08
CA LEU A 72 -11.46 1.82 6.29
C LEU A 72 -12.54 1.95 5.20
N ARG A 73 -12.17 1.77 3.93
CA ARG A 73 -13.11 1.78 2.79
C ARG A 73 -14.12 0.65 2.89
N ALA A 74 -13.68 -0.58 3.14
CA ALA A 74 -14.55 -1.74 3.27
C ALA A 74 -15.58 -1.53 4.40
N TYR A 75 -15.14 -1.02 5.55
CA TYR A 75 -16.04 -0.69 6.66
C TYR A 75 -17.04 0.41 6.29
N ALA A 76 -16.57 1.49 5.65
CA ALA A 76 -17.44 2.59 5.22
C ALA A 76 -18.45 2.19 4.13
N GLN A 77 -18.10 1.23 3.27
CA GLN A 77 -19.01 0.63 2.28
C GLN A 77 -20.03 -0.30 2.93
N ALA A 78 -19.61 -1.08 3.94
CA ALA A 78 -20.51 -1.96 4.69
C ALA A 78 -21.51 -1.20 5.58
N HIS A 79 -21.15 0.01 6.02
CA HIS A 79 -21.97 0.88 6.87
C HIS A 79 -22.15 2.28 6.24
N PRO A 80 -22.84 2.39 5.09
CA PRO A 80 -22.94 3.63 4.34
C PRO A 80 -23.65 4.75 5.12
N GLU A 81 -24.50 4.41 6.10
CA GLU A 81 -25.21 5.35 6.97
C GLU A 81 -24.29 6.02 8.00
N ARG A 82 -23.08 5.48 8.24
CA ARG A 82 -22.15 5.97 9.26
C ARG A 82 -21.12 6.92 8.65
N GLN A 83 -21.30 8.21 8.91
CA GLN A 83 -20.33 9.25 8.53
C GLN A 83 -19.11 9.30 9.46
N ILE A 84 -19.26 8.83 10.70
CA ILE A 84 -18.20 8.80 11.72
C ILE A 84 -18.20 7.42 12.39
N PHE A 85 -17.03 6.80 12.52
CA PHE A 85 -16.86 5.47 13.12
C PHE A 85 -15.54 5.35 13.88
N ARG A 86 -15.42 4.36 14.77
CA ARG A 86 -14.17 4.13 15.53
C ARG A 86 -13.12 3.45 14.65
N VAL A 87 -11.86 3.88 14.76
CA VAL A 87 -10.71 3.23 14.11
C VAL A 87 -10.69 1.74 14.44
N ALA A 88 -10.86 1.39 15.73
CA ALA A 88 -10.86 0.00 16.19
C ALA A 88 -11.98 -0.87 15.57
N ALA A 89 -13.12 -0.27 15.18
CA ALA A 89 -14.19 -1.01 14.53
C ALA A 89 -13.82 -1.38 13.09
N ALA A 90 -13.10 -0.51 12.39
CA ALA A 90 -12.67 -0.73 11.01
C ALA A 90 -11.38 -1.56 10.92
N LEU A 91 -10.43 -1.38 11.84
CA LEU A 91 -9.12 -2.05 11.80
C LEU A 91 -9.03 -3.28 12.71
N GLY A 92 -10.08 -3.61 13.47
CA GLY A 92 -10.05 -4.69 14.47
C GLY A 92 -9.80 -6.09 13.91
N HIS A 93 -9.88 -6.29 12.60
CA HIS A 93 -9.59 -7.54 11.90
C HIS A 93 -8.20 -7.58 11.26
N LEU A 94 -7.44 -6.48 11.29
CA LEU A 94 -6.08 -6.45 10.78
C LEU A 94 -5.12 -7.13 11.76
N SER A 95 -4.05 -7.70 11.22
CA SER A 95 -3.02 -8.39 12.00
C SER A 95 -2.27 -7.41 12.92
N ALA A 96 -1.67 -7.91 14.01
CA ALA A 96 -0.88 -7.07 14.93
C ALA A 96 0.30 -6.33 14.24
N GLN A 97 0.75 -6.84 13.09
CA GLN A 97 1.81 -6.22 12.28
C GLN A 97 1.33 -4.95 11.54
N ASP A 98 0.02 -4.73 11.43
CA ASP A 98 -0.59 -3.56 10.81
C ASP A 98 -1.07 -2.52 11.85
N GLN A 99 -0.63 -2.64 13.10
CA GLN A 99 -0.95 -1.66 14.15
C GLN A 99 -0.11 -0.39 13.96
N MET A 100 -0.67 0.56 13.22
CA MET A 100 -0.15 1.93 13.17
C MET A 100 -0.41 2.68 14.47
N THR A 101 0.55 3.52 14.86
CA THR A 101 0.34 4.54 15.90
C THR A 101 -0.65 5.60 15.41
N GLU A 102 -1.28 6.33 16.34
CA GLU A 102 -2.21 7.41 15.99
C GLU A 102 -1.55 8.50 15.12
N GLN A 103 -0.27 8.80 15.37
CA GLN A 103 0.49 9.77 14.58
C GLN A 103 0.70 9.28 13.15
N GLN A 104 1.10 8.02 12.96
CA GLN A 104 1.25 7.41 11.64
C GLN A 104 -0.08 7.36 10.89
N LEU A 105 -1.17 7.01 11.58
CA LEU A 105 -2.51 7.01 11.00
C LEU A 105 -2.94 8.43 10.59
N ARG A 106 -2.67 9.44 11.42
CA ARG A 106 -2.95 10.85 11.07
C ARG A 106 -2.17 11.28 9.83
N GLU A 107 -0.90 10.91 9.74
CA GLU A 107 -0.05 11.22 8.60
C GLU A 107 -0.55 10.52 7.33
N LEU A 108 -0.83 9.22 7.39
CA LEU A 108 -1.43 8.46 6.30
C LEU A 108 -2.72 9.10 5.81
N LEU A 109 -3.63 9.42 6.72
CA LEU A 109 -4.91 10.02 6.38
C LEU A 109 -4.77 11.43 5.83
N SER A 110 -3.75 12.20 6.25
CA SER A 110 -3.48 13.53 5.67
C SER A 110 -3.06 13.48 4.19
N ARG A 111 -2.56 12.34 3.72
CA ARG A 111 -2.21 12.11 2.31
C ARG A 111 -3.44 11.79 1.44
N THR A 112 -4.61 11.59 2.04
CA THR A 112 -5.85 11.24 1.33
C THR A 112 -6.98 12.19 1.73
N SER A 113 -7.87 12.55 0.82
CA SER A 113 -9.06 13.35 1.17
C SER A 113 -10.25 12.48 1.62
N GLU A 114 -10.10 11.16 1.63
CA GLU A 114 -11.21 10.21 1.80
C GLU A 114 -11.62 10.00 3.25
N PHE A 115 -10.71 10.20 4.20
CA PHE A 115 -10.95 10.00 5.62
C PHE A 115 -10.16 11.00 6.45
N GLN A 116 -10.74 11.40 7.58
CA GLN A 116 -10.14 12.31 8.53
C GLN A 116 -10.10 11.67 9.92
N LEU A 117 -8.94 11.68 10.57
CA LEU A 117 -8.82 11.28 11.97
C LEU A 117 -9.28 12.42 12.88
N LEU A 118 -10.25 12.11 13.73
CA LEU A 118 -10.75 12.97 14.80
C LEU A 118 -10.16 12.55 16.15
N ALA A 119 -10.45 13.34 17.18
CA ALA A 119 -10.12 12.98 18.57
C ALA A 119 -10.73 11.62 18.97
N ASN A 120 -10.12 10.97 19.98
CA ASN A 120 -10.57 9.70 20.53
C ASN A 120 -10.61 8.54 19.51
N ALA A 121 -9.67 8.51 18.56
CA ALA A 121 -9.57 7.47 17.53
C ALA A 121 -10.87 7.26 16.73
N MET A 122 -11.52 8.36 16.37
CA MET A 122 -12.68 8.36 15.49
C MET A 122 -12.25 8.73 14.07
N ILE A 123 -12.82 8.07 13.06
CA ILE A 123 -12.66 8.38 11.65
C ILE A 123 -13.93 9.06 11.16
N LYS A 124 -13.79 10.18 10.47
CA LYS A 124 -14.84 10.82 9.69
C LYS A 124 -14.58 10.60 8.21
N ARG A 125 -15.61 10.31 7.43
CA ARG A 125 -15.50 10.21 5.97
C ARG A 125 -15.30 11.60 5.35
N GLY A 126 -14.45 11.65 4.33
CA GLY A 126 -14.29 12.80 3.45
C GLY A 126 -15.61 13.11 2.76
N SER A 127 -15.87 14.41 2.59
CA SER A 127 -17.06 14.93 1.90
C SER A 127 -16.90 14.83 0.40
#